data_AF-A0A836T8J7-F1
#
_entry.id   AF-A0A836T8J7-F1
#
_cell.length_a   1.000
_cell.length_b   1.000
_cell.length_c   1.000
_cell.angle_alpha   90.00
_cell.angle_beta   90.00
_cell.angle_gamma   90.00
#
_symmetry.space_group_name_H-M   'P 1'
#
loop_
_entity.id
_entity.type
_entity.pdbx_description
1 polymer ?
#
loop_
_entity_poly.entity_id
_entity_poly.type
_entity_poly.pdbx_seq_one_letter_code
_entity_poly.pdbx_strand_id
1 'polypeptide(L)' 'MTIFWMPDARGQGIGAAALEFVTGEARKLGVKALHLGVMRENDRARDLYRRHGFTPVGYDIMNKWL' A
#
# COMPACT_ATOMS: atom_id res chain seq x y z
N MET A 1 -7.96 1.61 -1.92
CA MET A 1 -7.97 0.16 -1.61
C MET A 1 -7.43 0.00 -0.19
N THR A 2 -8.27 -0.35 0.77
CA THR A 2 -7.85 -0.58 2.17
C THR A 2 -7.57 -2.07 2.34
N ILE A 3 -6.34 -2.44 2.67
CA ILE A 3 -5.93 -3.85 2.78
C ILE A 3 -5.85 -4.21 4.27
N PHE A 4 -6.66 -5.16 4.71
CA PHE A 4 -6.62 -5.73 6.05
C PHE A 4 -6.25 -7.21 5.97
N TRP A 5 -5.22 -7.63 6.70
CA TRP A 5 -4.82 -9.02 6.82
C TRP A 5 -5.26 -9.57 8.17
N MET A 6 -5.79 -10.79 8.20
CA MET A 6 -6.01 -11.52 9.45
C MET A 6 -4.68 -11.70 10.19
N PRO A 7 -4.69 -11.69 11.54
CA PRO A 7 -3.50 -11.82 12.37
C PRO A 7 -2.54 -12.93 11.96
N ASP A 8 -3.09 -14.07 11.57
CA ASP A 8 -2.39 -15.33 11.29
C ASP A 8 -1.80 -15.40 9.87
N ALA A 9 -2.21 -14.49 8.98
CA ALA A 9 -1.70 -14.38 7.61
C ALA A 9 -0.49 -13.43 7.51
N ARG A 10 -0.04 -12.87 8.65
CA ARG A 10 1.13 -11.97 8.71
C ARG A 10 2.42 -12.79 8.64
N GLY A 11 3.45 -12.26 7.98
CA GLY A 11 4.74 -12.97 7.87
C GLY A 11 4.91 -13.84 6.62
N GLN A 12 3.84 -14.14 5.90
CA GLN A 12 3.86 -15.16 4.83
C GLN A 12 4.06 -14.59 3.41
N GLY A 13 4.50 -13.33 3.29
CA GLY A 13 4.73 -12.71 1.97
C GLY A 13 3.48 -12.35 1.16
N ILE A 14 2.28 -12.67 1.67
CA ILE A 14 0.99 -12.41 0.97
C ILE A 14 0.82 -10.92 0.63
N GLY A 15 1.23 -10.03 1.54
CA GLY A 15 1.21 -8.59 1.29
C GLY A 15 2.12 -8.14 0.14
N ALA A 16 3.29 -8.79 -0.03
CA ALA A 16 4.20 -8.51 -1.13
C ALA A 16 3.61 -9.02 -2.46
N ALA A 17 3.14 -10.27 -2.49
CA ALA A 17 2.54 -10.88 -3.68
C ALA A 17 1.32 -10.09 -4.17
N ALA A 18 0.46 -9.62 -3.25
CA ALA A 18 -0.67 -8.76 -3.59
C ALA A 18 -0.20 -7.42 -4.18
N LEU A 19 0.86 -6.82 -3.63
CA LEU A 19 1.41 -5.55 -4.14
C LEU A 19 1.98 -5.70 -5.54
N GLU A 20 2.75 -6.77 -5.79
CA GLU A 20 3.31 -7.08 -7.09
C GLU A 20 2.22 -7.32 -8.13
N PHE A 21 1.20 -8.11 -7.78
CA PHE A 21 0.05 -8.35 -8.64
C PHE A 21 -0.66 -7.06 -9.02
N VAL A 22 -1.05 -6.25 -8.03
CA VAL A 22 -1.75 -4.98 -8.27
C VAL A 22 -0.89 -4.02 -9.10
N THR A 23 0.42 -3.95 -8.83
CA THR A 23 1.33 -3.08 -9.58
C THR A 23 1.49 -3.56 -11.03
N GLY A 24 1.54 -4.87 -11.26
CA GLY A 24 1.57 -5.47 -12.59
C GLY A 24 0.32 -5.13 -13.40
N GLU A 25 -0.87 -5.30 -12.82
CA GLU A 25 -2.14 -4.95 -13.48
C GLU A 25 -2.27 -3.44 -13.73
N ALA A 26 -1.90 -2.62 -12.74
CA ALA A 26 -1.91 -1.16 -12.89
C ALA A 26 -1.03 -0.69 -14.06
N ARG A 27 0.15 -1.29 -14.23
CA ARG A 27 1.04 -1.01 -15.37
C ARG A 27 0.39 -1.37 -16.71
N LYS A 28 -0.27 -2.53 -16.81
CA LYS A 28 -0.98 -2.95 -18.03
C LYS A 28 -2.10 -1.98 -18.40
N LEU A 29 -2.77 -1.41 -17.40
CA LEU A 29 -3.84 -0.42 -17.56
C LEU A 29 -3.31 1.00 -17.83
N GLY A 30 -2.00 1.22 -17.90
CA GLY A 30 -1.40 2.54 -18.13
C GLY A 30 -1.46 3.48 -16.93
N VAL A 31 -1.77 2.98 -15.73
CA VAL A 31 -1.82 3.77 -14.49
C VAL A 31 -0.42 4.29 -14.16
N LYS A 32 -0.34 5.57 -13.81
CA LYS A 32 0.95 6.27 -13.57
C LYS A 32 1.38 6.30 -12.10
N ALA A 33 0.44 6.13 -11.17
CA ALA A 33 0.72 6.17 -9.74
C ALA A 33 -0.26 5.31 -8.95
N LEU A 34 0.24 4.68 -7.88
CA LEU A 34 -0.55 4.01 -6.86
C LEU A 34 -0.37 4.74 -5.54
N HIS A 35 -1.46 5.16 -4.91
CA HIS A 35 -1.44 5.76 -3.58
C HIS A 35 -1.97 4.77 -2.54
N LEU A 36 -1.28 4.69 -1.41
CA LEU A 36 -1.70 3.88 -0.27
C LEU A 36 -1.56 4.69 1.02
N GLY A 37 -2.51 4.50 1.94
CA GLY A 37 -2.42 5.04 3.29
C GLY A 37 -1.84 3.98 4.22
N VAL A 38 -0.89 4.38 5.06
CA VAL A 38 -0.34 3.52 6.12
C VAL A 38 -0.23 4.33 7.41
N MET A 39 -0.70 3.74 8.52
CA MET A 39 -0.56 4.34 9.84
C MET A 39 0.93 4.50 10.20
N ARG A 40 1.29 5.58 10.90
CA ARG A 40 2.69 5.90 11.22
C ARG A 40 3.34 4.80 12.08
N GLU A 41 2.55 4.18 12.93
CA GLU A 41 2.92 3.14 13.90
C GLU A 41 3.10 1.77 13.24
N ASN A 42 2.68 1.59 11.99
CA ASN A 42 2.80 0.32 11.28
C ASN A 42 4.13 0.23 10.51
N ASP A 43 5.23 0.22 11.25
CA ASP A 43 6.60 0.21 10.70
C ASP A 43 6.82 -0.97 9.74
N ARG A 44 6.26 -2.13 10.07
CA ARG A 44 6.33 -3.32 9.22
C ARG A 44 5.71 -3.08 7.83
N ALA A 45 4.54 -2.46 7.76
CA ALA A 45 3.89 -2.15 6.48
C ALA A 45 4.66 -1.04 5.74
N ARG A 46 5.16 -0.02 6.46
CA ARG A 46 5.97 1.05 5.88
C ARG A 46 7.23 0.50 5.21
N ASP A 47 7.91 -0.43 5.84
CA ASP A 47 9.11 -1.06 5.29
C ASP A 47 8.78 -1.96 4.11
N LEU A 48 7.68 -2.70 4.15
CA LEU A 48 7.19 -3.46 2.99
C LEU A 48 6.96 -2.53 1.79
N TYR A 49 6.24 -1.41 1.98
CA TYR A 49 5.94 -0.48 0.90
C TYR A 49 7.21 0.20 0.37
N ARG A 50 8.13 0.64 1.23
CA ARG A 50 9.43 1.19 0.82
C ARG A 50 10.23 0.21 -0.04
N ARG A 51 10.29 -1.07 0.34
CA ARG A 51 10.98 -2.12 -0.44
C ARG A 51 10.37 -2.33 -1.83
N HIS A 52 9.09 -2.00 -2.01
CA HIS A 52 8.39 -2.10 -3.30
C HIS A 52 8.35 -0.75 -4.05
N GLY A 53 9.19 0.22 -3.67
CA GLY A 53 9.35 1.47 -4.41
C GLY A 53 8.34 2.56 -4.07
N PHE A 54 7.52 2.39 -3.03
CA PHE A 54 6.68 3.47 -2.53
C PHE A 54 7.53 4.46 -1.74
N THR A 55 7.41 5.74 -2.09
CA THR A 55 8.03 6.84 -1.36
C THR A 55 7.01 7.54 -0.47
N PRO A 56 7.36 7.91 0.78
CA PRO A 56 6.45 8.65 1.64
C PRO A 56 6.15 10.02 1.03
N VAL A 57 4.87 10.27 0.75
CA VAL A 57 4.34 11.60 0.47
C VAL A 57 3.77 12.13 1.79
N GLY A 58 4.10 13.37 2.17
CA GLY A 58 3.53 14.00 3.36
C GLY A 58 2.00 14.06 3.23
N TYR A 59 1.27 13.59 4.24
CA TYR A 59 -0.19 13.55 4.20
C TYR A 59 -0.78 14.65 5.08
N ASP A 60 -1.54 15.54 4.47
CA ASP A 60 -2.75 16.13 5.06
C ASP A 60 -3.93 15.71 4.19
N ILE A 61 -4.75 14.77 4.69
CA ILE A 61 -6.00 14.39 4.03
C ILE A 61 -7.14 15.01 4.84
N MET A 62 -7.80 16.01 4.26
CA MET A 62 -9.04 16.58 4.79
C MET A 62 -10.12 16.50 3.72
N ASN A 63 -11.29 15.99 4.07
CA ASN A 63 -12.46 15.99 3.21
C ASN A 63 -13.64 16.60 3.98
N LYS A 64 -14.25 17.65 3.42
CA LYS A 64 -15.56 18.14 3.85
C LYS A 64 -16.52 18.01 2.67
N TRP A 65 -17.36 16.99 2.73
CA TRP A 65 -18.47 16.80 1.80
C TRP A 65 -19.68 17.56 2.34
N LEU A 66 -20.38 18.31 1.48
CA LEU A 66 -21.65 18.97 1.77
C LEU A 66 -22.82 18.05 1.44
#